data_AF-A0A6A4KUK0-F1
#
_entry.id   AF-A0A6A4KUK0-F1
#
_cell.length_a   1.000
_cell.length_b   1.000
_cell.length_c   1.000
_cell.angle_alpha   90.00
_cell.angle_beta   90.00
_cell.angle_gamma   90.00
#
_symmetry.space_group_name_H-M   'P 1'
#
loop_
_entity.id
_entity.type
_entity.pdbx_description
1 polymer ?
#
loop_
_entity_poly.entity_id
_entity_poly.type
_entity_poly.pdbx_seq_one_letter_code
_entity_poly.pdbx_strand_id
1 'polypeptide(L)'
;MAPRRGNMVTVLSIDGGGVRGIIPGTILAYLESKLQELDGPNTRIADYFDIIAGASTGGLVSTMLATPNKDNRPLYAARDINNFYLKQSPSIFPQNA
;
A
#
# COMPACT_ATOMS: atom_id res chain seq x y z
N MET A 1 0.69 -16.93 13.15
CA MET A 1 1.51 -15.70 13.21
C MET A 1 1.20 -15.01 14.52
N ALA A 2 2.23 -14.60 15.27
CA ALA A 2 2.03 -13.79 16.47
C ALA A 2 1.95 -12.30 16.07
N PRO A 3 1.12 -11.48 16.75
CA PRO A 3 1.06 -10.05 16.46
C PRO A 3 2.39 -9.35 16.71
N ARG A 4 2.70 -8.33 15.91
CA ARG A 4 3.92 -7.53 16.07
C ARG A 4 3.89 -6.65 17.32
N ARG A 5 2.71 -6.27 17.82
CA ARG A 5 2.54 -5.52 19.08
C ARG A 5 1.28 -5.98 19.84
N GLY A 6 1.46 -6.44 21.08
CA GLY A 6 0.35 -6.82 21.96
C GLY A 6 -0.36 -8.11 21.52
N ASN A 7 -1.61 -8.29 21.97
CA ASN A 7 -2.41 -9.50 21.72
C ASN A 7 -3.40 -9.36 20.54
N MET A 8 -3.39 -8.23 19.81
CA MET A 8 -4.32 -7.96 18.70
C MET A 8 -3.62 -8.11 17.36
N VAL A 9 -4.22 -8.89 16.44
CA VAL A 9 -3.75 -8.99 15.06
C VAL A 9 -4.39 -7.90 14.21
N THR A 10 -3.59 -7.16 13.46
CA THR A 10 -4.06 -6.11 12.54
C THR A 10 -4.02 -6.57 11.08
N VAL A 11 -5.15 -6.41 10.37
CA VAL A 11 -5.30 -6.85 8.98
C VAL A 11 -5.74 -5.68 8.10
N LEU A 12 -5.01 -5.46 7.01
CA LEU A 12 -5.39 -4.56 5.92
C LEU A 12 -5.82 -5.40 4.71
N SER A 13 -7.05 -5.21 4.23
CA SER A 13 -7.55 -5.81 3.00
C SER A 13 -7.83 -4.74 1.96
N ILE A 14 -7.36 -4.94 0.73
CA ILE A 14 -7.47 -4.00 -0.38
C ILE A 14 -8.19 -4.67 -1.54
N ASP A 15 -9.37 -4.14 -1.88
CA ASP A 15 -10.17 -4.66 -2.99
C ASP A 15 -9.52 -4.39 -4.36
N GLY A 16 -9.85 -5.25 -5.32
CA GLY A 16 -9.52 -5.04 -6.72
C GLY A 16 -10.41 -3.97 -7.37
N GLY A 17 -9.97 -3.42 -8.50
CA GLY A 17 -10.75 -2.40 -9.20
C GLY A 17 -10.15 -1.85 -10.49
N GLY A 18 -9.08 -2.47 -11.02
CA GLY A 18 -8.37 -1.94 -12.18
C GLY A 18 -7.78 -0.56 -11.86
N VAL A 19 -7.93 0.39 -12.79
CA VAL A 19 -7.48 1.78 -12.62
C VAL A 19 -8.07 2.46 -11.36
N ARG A 20 -9.22 1.99 -10.85
CA ARG A 20 -9.83 2.52 -9.61
C ARG A 20 -9.02 2.20 -8.35
N GLY A 21 -7.94 1.41 -8.44
CA GLY A 21 -7.00 1.23 -7.34
C GLY A 21 -6.37 2.53 -6.82
N ILE A 22 -6.47 3.64 -7.56
CA ILE A 22 -6.15 4.98 -7.07
C ILE A 22 -7.01 5.45 -5.88
N ILE A 23 -8.24 4.94 -5.75
CA ILE A 23 -9.16 5.28 -4.64
C ILE A 23 -8.59 4.75 -3.31
N PRO A 24 -8.38 3.42 -3.13
CA PRO A 24 -7.74 2.92 -1.93
C PRO A 24 -6.29 3.42 -1.78
N GLY A 25 -5.56 3.63 -2.89
CA GLY A 25 -4.22 4.25 -2.86
C GLY A 25 -4.21 5.63 -2.19
N THR A 26 -5.21 6.47 -2.47
CA THR A 26 -5.35 7.80 -1.87
C THR A 26 -5.70 7.72 -0.38
N ILE A 27 -6.60 6.81 0.01
CA ILE A 27 -6.93 6.59 1.42
C ILE A 27 -5.70 6.12 2.20
N LEU A 28 -4.92 5.19 1.63
CA LEU A 28 -3.70 4.67 2.25
C LEU A 28 -2.61 5.75 2.35
N ALA A 29 -2.47 6.62 1.35
CA ALA A 29 -1.54 7.73 1.41
C ALA A 29 -1.86 8.69 2.57
N TYR A 30 -3.14 8.99 2.78
CA TYR A 30 -3.59 9.81 3.90
C TYR A 30 -3.41 9.10 5.25
N LEU A 31 -3.75 7.80 5.33
CA LEU A 31 -3.52 7.02 6.54
C LEU A 31 -2.04 7.00 6.91
N GLU A 32 -1.17 6.70 5.95
CA GLU A 32 0.28 6.67 6.20
C GLU A 32 0.83 8.05 6.63
N SER A 33 0.32 9.15 6.06
CA SER A 33 0.74 10.48 6.51
C SER A 33 0.33 10.76 7.95
N LYS A 34 -0.84 10.29 8.39
CA LYS A 34 -1.27 10.43 9.79
C LYS A 34 -0.45 9.56 10.75
N LEU A 35 -0.08 8.36 10.33
CA LEU A 35 0.84 7.53 11.11
C LEU A 35 2.24 8.15 11.20
N GLN A 36 2.69 8.82 10.14
CA GLN A 36 3.96 9.55 10.13
C GLN A 36 3.94 10.81 11.02
N GLU A 37 2.82 11.53 11.09
CA GLU A 37 2.64 12.65 12.03
C GLU A 37 2.76 12.18 13.49
N LEU A 38 2.29 10.97 13.80
CA LEU A 38 2.30 10.40 15.16
C LEU A 38 3.64 9.78 15.55
N ASP A 39 4.20 8.95 14.67
CA ASP A 39 5.32 8.05 15.02
C ASP A 39 6.60 8.32 14.19
N GLY A 40 6.58 9.32 13.29
CA GLY A 40 7.75 9.83 12.59
C GLY A 40 7.76 9.60 11.07
N PRO A 41 8.61 10.33 10.31
CA PRO A 41 8.56 10.39 8.85
C PRO A 41 8.92 9.07 8.13
N ASN A 42 9.62 8.17 8.84
CA ASN A 42 10.04 6.88 8.28
C ASN A 42 8.98 5.79 8.44
N THR A 43 7.90 6.08 9.14
CA THR A 43 6.78 5.17 9.39
C THR A 43 6.05 4.81 8.10
N ARG A 44 5.67 3.54 7.97
CA ARG A 44 4.98 2.97 6.80
C ARG A 44 3.78 2.13 7.21
N ILE A 45 2.85 1.90 6.28
CA ILE A 45 1.70 1.01 6.48
C ILE A 45 2.12 -0.37 7.02
N ALA A 46 3.19 -0.95 6.47
CA ALA A 46 3.70 -2.26 6.87
C ALA A 46 4.26 -2.33 8.32
N ASP A 47 4.39 -1.20 9.02
CA ASP A 47 4.81 -1.18 10.42
C ASP A 47 3.65 -1.45 11.39
N TYR A 48 2.40 -1.22 10.96
CA TYR A 48 1.19 -1.37 11.81
C TYR A 48 0.37 -2.59 11.48
N PHE A 49 0.45 -3.09 10.26
CA PHE A 49 -0.35 -4.23 9.81
C PHE A 49 0.47 -5.51 9.82
N ASP A 50 0.01 -6.50 10.59
CA ASP A 50 0.60 -7.84 10.60
C ASP A 50 0.37 -8.55 9.27
N ILE A 51 -0.80 -8.31 8.65
CA ILE A 51 -1.23 -8.91 7.40
C ILE A 51 -1.71 -7.80 6.45
N ILE A 52 -1.17 -7.81 5.23
CA ILE A 52 -1.65 -7.00 4.12
C ILE A 52 -2.08 -7.95 3.01
N ALA A 53 -3.36 -7.88 2.63
CA ALA A 53 -3.96 -8.72 1.60
C ALA A 53 -4.64 -7.86 0.54
N GLY A 54 -4.67 -8.36 -0.69
CA GLY A 54 -5.45 -7.76 -1.74
C GLY A 54 -5.53 -8.65 -2.98
N ALA A 55 -6.58 -8.46 -3.77
CA ALA A 55 -6.83 -9.21 -4.99
C ALA A 55 -6.75 -8.30 -6.23
N SER A 56 -6.25 -8.83 -7.35
CA SER A 56 -6.04 -8.06 -8.58
C SER A 56 -5.17 -6.82 -8.32
N THR A 57 -5.64 -5.62 -8.69
CA THR A 57 -4.94 -4.35 -8.41
C THR A 57 -4.73 -4.08 -6.92
N GLY A 58 -5.59 -4.60 -6.04
CA GLY A 58 -5.36 -4.56 -4.59
C GLY A 58 -4.17 -5.43 -4.18
N GLY A 59 -3.91 -6.54 -4.88
CA GLY A 59 -2.74 -7.39 -4.69
C GLY A 59 -1.45 -6.69 -5.13
N LEU A 60 -1.49 -6.00 -6.27
CA LEU A 60 -0.39 -5.14 -6.73
C LEU A 60 -0.05 -4.07 -5.68
N VAL A 61 -1.05 -3.34 -5.18
CA VAL A 61 -0.87 -2.35 -4.10
C VAL A 61 -0.28 -3.00 -2.84
N SER A 62 -0.80 -4.16 -2.43
CA SER A 62 -0.28 -4.92 -1.29
C SER A 62 1.20 -5.25 -1.46
N THR A 63 1.61 -5.72 -2.64
CA THR A 63 3.02 -6.01 -2.92
C THR A 63 3.90 -4.76 -2.91
N MET A 64 3.42 -3.62 -3.42
CA MET A 64 4.18 -2.36 -3.37
C MET A 64 4.44 -1.92 -1.92
N LEU A 65 3.47 -2.10 -1.03
CA LEU A 65 3.58 -1.72 0.38
C LEU A 65 4.39 -2.71 1.24
N ALA A 66 4.56 -3.96 0.79
CA ALA A 66 5.20 -5.01 1.59
C ALA A 66 6.57 -5.48 1.07
N THR A 67 6.89 -5.23 -0.20
CA THR A 67 8.18 -5.67 -0.78
C THR A 67 9.35 -4.94 -0.12
N PRO A 68 10.35 -5.65 0.45
CA PRO A 68 11.48 -5.01 1.09
C PRO A 68 12.46 -4.41 0.08
N ASN A 69 13.03 -3.26 0.42
CA ASN A 69 14.20 -2.68 -0.22
C ASN A 69 15.50 -3.23 0.41
N LYS A 70 16.66 -2.67 0.03
CA LYS A 70 17.98 -3.09 0.54
C LYS A 70 18.15 -2.92 2.05
N ASP A 71 17.40 -1.99 2.65
CA ASP A 71 17.41 -1.70 4.08
C ASP A 71 16.29 -2.45 4.84
N ASN A 72 15.67 -3.45 4.21
CA ASN A 72 14.56 -4.23 4.74
C ASN A 72 13.34 -3.37 5.15
N ARG A 73 13.10 -2.26 4.44
CA ARG A 73 11.93 -1.38 4.56
C ARG A 73 11.04 -1.51 3.33
N PRO A 74 9.74 -1.17 3.41
CA PRO A 74 8.88 -1.11 2.22
C PRO A 74 9.52 -0.29 1.08
N LEU A 75 9.55 -0.88 -0.11
CA LEU A 75 10.13 -0.28 -1.31
C LEU A 75 9.38 0.99 -1.74
N TYR A 76 8.07 1.04 -1.49
CA TYR A 76 7.21 2.17 -1.81
C TYR A 76 6.56 2.73 -0.55
N ALA A 77 6.40 4.06 -0.49
CA ALA A 77 5.48 4.71 0.43
C ALA A 77 4.05 4.67 -0.15
N ALA A 78 3.04 4.79 0.70
CA ALA A 78 1.65 4.72 0.24
C ALA A 78 1.30 5.82 -0.79
N ARG A 79 1.90 7.01 -0.65
CA ARG A 79 1.76 8.10 -1.65
C ARG A 79 2.26 7.73 -3.05
N ASP A 80 3.20 6.79 -3.16
CA ASP A 80 3.78 6.40 -4.44
C ASP A 80 2.81 5.54 -5.27
N ILE A 81 1.80 4.95 -4.64
CA ILE A 81 0.73 4.19 -5.32
C ILE A 81 -0.02 5.10 -6.31
N ASN A 82 -0.35 6.32 -5.89
CA ASN A 82 -1.06 7.27 -6.76
C ASN A 82 -0.19 7.65 -7.97
N ASN A 83 1.10 7.89 -7.75
CA ASN A 83 2.05 8.17 -8.82
C ASN A 83 2.18 6.98 -9.79
N PHE A 84 2.18 5.76 -9.26
CA PHE A 84 2.18 4.54 -10.06
C PHE A 84 0.95 4.48 -10.97
N TYR A 85 -0.27 4.65 -10.43
CA TYR A 85 -1.48 4.63 -11.26
C TYR A 85 -1.47 5.75 -12.30
N LEU A 86 -1.12 6.98 -11.95
CA LEU A 86 -1.09 8.09 -12.91
C LEU A 86 -0.11 7.84 -14.06
N LYS A 87 1.05 7.24 -13.79
CA LYS A 87 2.09 7.00 -14.80
C LYS A 87 1.87 5.72 -15.61
N GLN A 88 1.44 4.65 -14.95
CA GLN A 88 1.41 3.30 -15.55
C GLN A 88 0.05 2.93 -16.13
N SER A 89 -1.05 3.53 -15.65
CA SER A 89 -2.39 3.16 -16.13
C SER A 89 -2.56 3.30 -17.65
N PRO A 90 -2.03 4.33 -18.34
CA PRO A 90 -2.15 4.40 -19.80
C PRO A 90 -1.49 3.23 -20.54
N SER A 91 -0.41 2.66 -19.99
CA SER A 91 0.29 1.50 -20.57
C SER A 91 -0.36 0.17 -20.18
N ILE A 92 -0.90 0.07 -18.96
CA ILE A 92 -1.55 -1.15 -18.45
C ILE A 92 -2.97 -1.29 -19.02
N PHE A 93 -3.66 -0.16 -19.22
CA PHE A 93 -5.03 -0.08 -19.73
C PHE A 93 -5.09 0.83 -20.98
N PRO A 94 -4.46 0.43 -22.09
CA PRO A 94 -4.49 1.20 -23.34
C PRO A 94 -5.93 1.33 -23.86
N GLN A 95 -6.30 2.51 -24.34
CA GLN A 95 -7.66 2.81 -24.83
C GLN A 95 -7.96 2.22 -26.22
N ASN A 96 -6.92 1.83 -26.96
CA ASN A 96 -7.02 1.38 -28.36
C ASN A 96 -6.48 -0.04 -28.56
N ALA A 97 -6.72 -0.95 -27.61
CA ALA A 97 -6.43 -2.37 -27.79
C ALA A 97 -7.50 -3.06 -28.64
#